data_AF-A0A9P8FQR2-F1
#
_entry.id   AF-A0A9P8FQR2-F1
#
_cell.length_a   1.000
_cell.length_b   1.000
_cell.length_c   1.000
_cell.angle_alpha   90.00
_cell.angle_beta   90.00
_cell.angle_gamma   90.00
#
_symmetry.space_group_name_H-M   'P 1'
#
loop_
_entity.id
_entity.type
_entity.pdbx_description
1 polymer ?
#
loop_
_entity_poly.entity_id
_entity_poly.type
_entity_poly.pdbx_seq_one_letter_code
_entity_poly.pdbx_strand_id
1 'polypeptide(L)'
;PHPTLATEHFLALQGGNMMLLAAMLLITVMWTSNEIKTIRFAIMALAISDIPHLIIGLWCLGPLAFEPSSWSTEMKGYMGVPAVTFSIKVAYLLGWLGRDQVTEKVRKEL
;
A
#
# COMPACT_ATOMS: atom_id res chain seq x y z
N PRO A 1 15.19 -2.39 23.92
CA PRO A 1 14.06 -1.44 23.82
C PRO A 1 14.38 -0.15 24.59
N HIS A 2 14.54 0.97 23.88
CA HIS A 2 14.61 2.29 24.49
C HIS A 2 13.18 2.80 24.74
N PRO A 3 12.96 3.66 25.75
CA PRO A 3 11.65 4.29 25.95
C PRO A 3 11.31 5.12 24.70
N THR A 4 10.14 4.86 24.12
CA THR A 4 9.68 5.58 22.93
C THR A 4 9.43 7.04 23.28
N LEU A 5 10.06 7.94 22.53
CA LEU A 5 9.83 9.37 22.68
C LEU A 5 8.44 9.71 22.13
N ALA A 6 7.80 10.73 22.71
CA ALA A 6 6.47 11.18 22.26
C ALA A 6 6.45 11.54 20.76
N THR A 7 7.57 12.05 20.24
CA THR A 7 7.76 12.35 18.82
C THR A 7 7.78 11.09 17.95
N GLU A 8 8.38 10.00 18.42
CA GLU A 8 8.43 8.72 17.69
C GLU A 8 7.04 8.11 17.59
N HIS A 9 6.29 8.15 18.69
CA HIS A 9 4.91 7.67 18.72
C HIS A 9 3.98 8.50 17.83
N PHE A 10 4.16 9.83 17.83
CA PHE A 10 3.45 10.73 16.92
C PHE A 10 3.76 10.43 15.44
N LEU A 11 5.04 10.26 15.08
CA LEU A 11 5.45 9.92 13.72
C LEU A 11 4.90 8.55 13.29
N ALA A 12 4.91 7.56 14.18
CA ALA A 12 4.35 6.23 13.91
C ALA A 12 2.84 6.30 13.58
N LEU A 13 2.07 7.06 14.37
CA LEU A 13 0.64 7.29 14.13
C LEU A 13 0.41 8.10 12.84
N GLN A 14 1.24 9.11 12.58
CA GLN A 14 1.10 9.96 11.41
C GLN A 14 1.30 9.18 10.11
N GLY A 15 2.31 8.32 10.01
CA GLY A 15 2.45 7.49 8.80
C GLY A 15 1.39 6.38 8.71
N GLY A 16 0.83 5.91 9.84
CA GLY A 16 -0.38 5.09 9.84
C GLY A 16 -1.58 5.80 9.19
N ASN A 17 -1.81 7.06 9.56
CA ASN A 17 -2.85 7.89 8.95
C ASN A 17 -2.62 8.12 7.44
N MET A 18 -1.37 8.30 7.02
CA MET A 18 -1.03 8.44 5.60
C MET A 18 -1.31 7.16 4.80
N MET A 19 -1.03 5.98 5.38
CA MET A 19 -1.39 4.70 4.77
C MET A 19 -2.91 4.52 4.65
N LEU A 20 -3.66 4.88 5.70
CA LEU A 20 -5.12 4.85 5.67
C LEU A 20 -5.68 5.79 4.60
N LEU A 21 -5.13 6.99 4.47
CA LEU A 21 -5.51 7.96 3.43
C LEU A 21 -5.30 7.39 2.03
N ALA A 22 -4.13 6.78 1.76
CA ALA A 22 -3.85 6.15 0.47
C ALA A 22 -4.80 4.98 0.17
N ALA A 23 -5.13 4.16 1.17
CA ALA A 23 -6.11 3.09 1.04
C ALA A 23 -7.52 3.62 0.72
N MET A 24 -7.97 4.64 1.44
CA MET A 24 -9.24 5.31 1.17
C MET A 24 -9.29 5.89 -0.25
N LEU A 25 -8.22 6.55 -0.69
CA LEU A 25 -8.14 7.13 -2.03
C LEU A 25 -8.22 6.06 -3.12
N LEU A 26 -7.53 4.92 -2.96
CA LEU A 26 -7.64 3.80 -3.88
C LEU A 26 -9.07 3.25 -3.92
N ILE A 27 -9.71 3.04 -2.76
CA ILE A 27 -11.10 2.57 -2.68
C ILE A 27 -12.03 3.54 -3.40
N THR A 28 -11.89 4.84 -3.17
CA THR A 28 -12.70 5.86 -3.83
C THR A 28 -12.49 5.83 -5.34
N VAL A 29 -11.24 5.72 -5.83
CA VAL A 29 -10.95 5.63 -7.27
C VAL A 29 -11.57 4.38 -7.88
N MET A 30 -11.44 3.22 -7.23
CA MET A 30 -12.05 1.97 -7.71
C MET A 30 -13.58 2.00 -7.67
N TRP A 31 -14.17 2.72 -6.71
CA TRP A 31 -15.62 2.86 -6.59
C TRP A 31 -16.21 3.83 -7.62
N THR A 32 -15.49 4.91 -7.95
CA THR A 32 -15.99 6.00 -8.80
C THR A 32 -15.61 5.85 -10.27
N SER A 33 -14.50 5.19 -10.57
CA SER A 33 -13.99 5.06 -11.94
C SER A 33 -14.58 3.83 -12.64
N ASN A 34 -15.24 4.05 -13.78
CA ASN A 34 -15.64 2.96 -14.69
C ASN A 34 -14.56 2.62 -15.74
N GLU A 35 -13.55 3.49 -15.86
CA GLU A 35 -12.45 3.33 -16.81
C GLU A 35 -11.35 2.42 -16.23
N ILE A 36 -11.22 1.22 -16.80
CA ILE A 36 -10.17 0.24 -16.42
C ILE A 36 -8.77 0.87 -16.53
N LYS A 37 -8.55 1.73 -17.52
CA LYS A 37 -7.27 2.44 -17.69
C LYS A 37 -6.93 3.26 -16.45
N THR A 38 -7.89 4.04 -15.93
CA THR A 38 -7.71 4.87 -14.72
C THR A 38 -7.38 4.01 -13.51
N ILE A 39 -8.07 2.88 -13.32
CA ILE A 39 -7.81 1.95 -12.22
C ILE A 39 -6.40 1.36 -12.32
N ARG A 40 -5.99 0.91 -13.51
CA ARG A 40 -4.64 0.37 -13.74
C ARG A 40 -3.55 1.42 -13.50
N PHE A 41 -3.75 2.65 -13.95
CA PHE A 41 -2.81 3.75 -13.70
C PHE A 41 -2.71 4.10 -12.21
N ALA A 42 -3.84 4.13 -11.50
CA ALA A 42 -3.84 4.36 -10.05
C ALA A 42 -3.08 3.25 -9.31
N ILE A 43 -3.34 1.98 -9.65
CA ILE A 43 -2.64 0.83 -9.06
C ILE A 43 -1.14 0.87 -9.38
N MET A 44 -0.76 1.24 -10.60
CA MET A 44 0.64 1.39 -11.00
C MET A 44 1.33 2.52 -10.22
N ALA A 45 0.68 3.67 -10.05
CA ALA A 45 1.21 4.77 -9.25
C ALA A 45 1.40 4.35 -7.78
N LEU A 46 0.42 3.64 -7.20
CA LEU A 46 0.54 3.11 -5.85
C LEU A 46 1.67 2.07 -5.73
N ALA A 47 1.86 1.22 -6.73
CA ALA A 47 2.96 0.25 -6.74
C ALA A 47 4.33 0.93 -6.78
N ILE A 48 4.48 2.01 -7.56
CA ILE A 48 5.71 2.82 -7.59
C ILE A 48 5.95 3.46 -6.23
N SER A 49 4.90 3.95 -5.57
CA SER A 49 4.99 4.53 -4.22
C SER A 49 5.46 3.55 -3.15
N ASP A 50 5.27 2.24 -3.35
CA ASP A 50 5.73 1.22 -2.40
C ASP A 50 7.25 0.97 -2.48
N ILE A 51 7.90 1.29 -3.61
CA ILE A 51 9.34 1.04 -3.82
C ILE A 51 10.20 1.81 -2.80
N PRO A 52 10.00 3.14 -2.60
CA PRO A 52 10.70 3.87 -1.55
C PRO A 52 10.48 3.28 -0.15
N HIS A 53 9.29 2.78 0.18
CA HIS A 53 9.02 2.17 1.48
C HIS A 53 9.90 0.94 1.73
N LEU A 54 10.08 0.11 0.71
CA LEU A 54 10.94 -1.08 0.79
C LEU A 54 12.42 -0.70 0.85
N ILE A 55 12.89 0.18 -0.03
CA ILE A 55 14.31 0.57 -0.12
C ILE A 55 14.75 1.29 1.17
N ILE A 56 13.99 2.29 1.61
CA ILE A 56 14.33 3.06 2.81
C ILE A 56 14.19 2.18 4.05
N GLY A 57 13.19 1.30 4.11
CA GLY A 57 13.04 0.34 5.20
C GLY A 57 14.22 -0.62 5.30
N LEU A 58 14.64 -1.22 4.17
CA LEU A 58 15.83 -2.08 4.09
C LEU A 58 17.11 -1.33 4.50
N TRP A 59 17.27 -0.10 4.03
CA TRP A 59 18.44 0.71 4.36
C TRP A 59 18.50 1.11 5.84
N CYS A 60 17.36 1.46 6.43
CA CYS A 60 17.26 1.90 7.82
C CYS A 60 17.42 0.73 8.83
N LEU A 61 16.87 -0.45 8.50
CA LEU A 61 16.95 -1.63 9.36
C LEU A 61 18.24 -2.45 9.17
N GLY A 62 18.89 -2.32 8.01
CA GLY A 62 20.11 -3.04 7.70
C GLY A 62 19.95 -4.55 7.91
N PRO A 63 20.80 -5.22 8.73
CA PRO A 63 20.71 -6.66 8.98
C PRO A 63 19.37 -7.11 9.58
N LEU A 64 18.69 -6.27 10.37
CA LEU A 64 17.39 -6.60 10.96
C LEU A 64 16.28 -6.74 9.92
N ALA A 65 16.46 -6.20 8.70
CA ALA A 65 15.49 -6.38 7.64
C ALA A 65 15.34 -7.85 7.20
N PHE A 66 16.36 -8.69 7.45
CA PHE A 66 16.34 -10.12 7.11
C PHE A 66 15.78 -11.01 8.22
N GLU A 67 15.38 -10.43 9.37
CA GLU A 67 14.77 -11.15 10.48
C GLU A 67 13.36 -10.63 10.81
N PRO A 68 12.34 -10.91 9.98
CA PRO A 68 10.97 -10.42 10.19
C PRO A 68 10.33 -10.85 11.52
N SER A 69 10.84 -11.92 12.13
CA SER A 69 10.41 -12.41 13.44
C SER A 69 10.75 -11.45 14.58
N SER A 70 11.82 -10.66 14.44
CA SER A 70 12.30 -9.71 15.44
C SER A 70 11.60 -8.35 15.38
N TRP A 71 10.80 -8.11 14.34
CA TRP A 71 10.21 -6.80 14.08
C TRP A 71 9.14 -6.43 15.12
N SER A 72 9.15 -5.16 15.52
CA SER A 72 8.08 -4.56 16.30
C SER A 72 6.78 -4.51 15.48
N THR A 73 5.64 -4.32 16.17
CA THR A 73 4.33 -4.21 15.52
C THR A 73 4.30 -3.08 14.49
N GLU A 74 4.94 -1.96 14.80
CA GLU A 74 5.04 -0.78 13.94
C GLU A 74 5.87 -1.11 12.69
N MET A 75 7.03 -1.77 12.84
CA MET A 75 7.88 -2.17 11.73
C MET A 75 7.17 -3.14 10.77
N LYS A 76 6.40 -4.09 11.32
CA LYS A 76 5.55 -4.99 10.53
C LYS A 76 4.50 -4.22 9.74
N GLY A 77 3.92 -3.19 10.33
CA GLY A 77 3.00 -2.28 9.64
C GLY A 77 3.68 -1.53 8.49
N TYR A 78 4.79 -0.84 8.79
CA TYR A 78 5.47 0.03 7.84
C TYR A 78 6.18 -0.68 6.68
N MET A 79 6.69 -1.90 6.89
CA MET A 79 7.37 -2.65 5.83
C MET A 79 6.54 -3.81 5.29
N GLY A 80 5.84 -4.54 6.18
CA GLY A 80 5.06 -5.71 5.79
C GLY A 80 3.84 -5.33 4.94
N VAL A 81 3.08 -4.30 5.33
CA VAL A 81 1.87 -3.91 4.59
C VAL A 81 2.20 -3.41 3.18
N PRO A 82 3.17 -2.49 2.97
CA PRO A 82 3.58 -2.11 1.62
C PRO A 82 4.13 -3.29 0.81
N ALA A 83 4.93 -4.19 1.40
CA ALA A 83 5.46 -5.36 0.69
C ALA A 83 4.35 -6.29 0.17
N VAL A 84 3.35 -6.57 1.02
CA VAL A 84 2.20 -7.42 0.65
C VAL A 84 1.34 -6.72 -0.40
N THR A 85 0.99 -5.45 -0.19
CA THR A 85 0.15 -4.72 -1.14
C THR A 85 0.86 -4.50 -2.47
N PHE A 86 2.16 -4.24 -2.48
CA PHE A 86 2.98 -4.18 -3.69
C PHE A 86 2.90 -5.50 -4.47
N SER A 87 3.06 -6.64 -3.79
CA SER A 87 2.96 -7.96 -4.42
C SER A 87 1.59 -8.18 -5.07
N ILE A 88 0.51 -7.78 -4.40
CA ILE A 88 -0.85 -7.85 -4.95
C ILE A 88 -1.01 -6.93 -6.17
N LYS A 89 -0.52 -5.69 -6.10
CA LYS A 89 -0.57 -4.72 -7.20
C LYS A 89 0.23 -5.21 -8.41
N VAL A 90 1.41 -5.80 -8.19
CA VAL A 90 2.22 -6.42 -9.25
C VAL A 90 1.50 -7.62 -9.85
N ALA A 91 0.94 -8.52 -9.03
CA ALA A 91 0.17 -9.65 -9.52
C ALA A 91 -1.05 -9.21 -10.35
N TYR A 92 -1.72 -8.12 -9.94
CA TYR A 92 -2.81 -7.52 -10.70
C TYR A 92 -2.33 -6.94 -12.04
N LEU A 93 -1.24 -6.16 -12.06
CA LEU A 93 -0.69 -5.55 -13.27
C LEU A 93 -0.16 -6.61 -14.26
N LEU A 94 0.37 -7.73 -13.76
CA LEU A 94 0.77 -8.88 -14.56
C LEU A 94 -0.42 -9.72 -15.06
N GLY A 95 -1.64 -9.43 -14.61
CA GLY A 95 -2.85 -10.14 -15.00
C GLY A 95 -3.05 -11.51 -14.32
N TRP A 96 -2.31 -11.81 -13.26
CA TRP A 96 -2.46 -13.07 -12.50
C TRP A 96 -3.78 -13.15 -11.74
N LEU A 97 -4.40 -12.01 -11.40
CA LEU A 97 -5.70 -11.97 -10.72
C LEU A 97 -6.90 -12.16 -11.68
N GLY A 98 -6.66 -12.45 -12.95
CA GLY A 98 -7.70 -12.65 -13.96
C GLY A 98 -7.96 -11.41 -14.83
N ARG A 99 -8.90 -11.54 -15.77
CA ARG A 99 -9.27 -10.46 -16.69
C ARG A 99 -10.26 -9.51 -16.03
N ASP A 100 -10.01 -8.21 -16.17
CA ASP A 100 -10.91 -7.16 -15.74
C ASP A 100 -12.29 -7.35 -16.38
N GLN A 101 -13.34 -7.49 -15.57
CA GLN A 101 -14.71 -7.55 -16.06
C GLN A 101 -15.31 -6.15 -16.06
N VAL A 102 -15.71 -5.68 -17.24
CA VAL A 102 -16.49 -4.44 -17.37
C VAL A 102 -17.88 -4.74 -16.83
N THR A 103 -18.15 -4.36 -15.59
CA THR A 103 -19.52 -4.35 -15.08
C THR A 103 -20.18 -3.09 -15.63
N GLU A 104 -21.17 -3.23 -16.52
CA GLU A 104 -22.03 -2.11 -16.92
C GLU A 104 -22.83 -1.62 -15.71
N LYS A 105 -22.25 -0.74 -14.89
CA LYS A 105 -22.95 -0.14 -13.74
C LYS A 105 -23.61 1.22 -14.05
N VAL A 106 -23.75 1.60 -15.33
CA VAL A 106 -24.25 2.94 -15.70
C VAL A 106 -25.41 2.90 -16.72
N ARG A 107 -26.44 2.09 -16.48
CA ARG A 107 -27.73 2.24 -17.19
C ARG A 107 -28.95 2.10 -16.30
N LYS A 108 -28.90 2.59 -15.06
CA LYS A 108 -30.11 2.65 -14.21
C LYS A 108 -30.31 3.93 -13.41
N GLU A 109 -29.40 4.91 -13.42
CA GLU A 109 -29.56 6.13 -12.61
C GLU A 109 -29.15 7.42 -13.31
N LEU A 110 -29.64 7.61 -14.55
CA LEU A 110 -29.81 8.92 -15.21
C LEU A 110 -31.16 8.90 -15.95
#